data_AF-A0A1Z4LYC3-F1
#
_entry.id   AF-A0A1Z4LYC3-F1
#
_cell.length_a   1.000
_cell.length_b   1.000
_cell.length_c   1.000
_cell.angle_alpha   90.00
_cell.angle_beta   90.00
_cell.angle_gamma   90.00
#
_symmetry.space_group_name_H-M   'P 1'
#
loop_
_entity.id
_entity.type
_entity.pdbx_description
1 polymer ?
#
loop_
_entity_poly.entity_id
_entity_poly.type
_entity_poly.pdbx_seq_one_letter_code
_entity_poly.pdbx_strand_id
1 'polypeptide(L)'
;MRFIIPTSVTNRSFWTPARIALSTAILALFIVCGSCTINSIISLFMKPASVFPTSIPWIHNESECKHTNRTWEDGKCWDYEHGMTF
;
A
#
# COMPACT_ATOMS: atom_id res chain seq x y z
N MET A 1 -22.94 45.33 -55.65
CA MET A 1 -22.09 44.34 -54.94
C MET A 1 -22.37 44.45 -53.45
N ARG A 2 -23.05 43.46 -52.85
CA ARG A 2 -23.27 43.41 -51.39
C ARG A 2 -22.26 42.43 -50.80
N PHE A 3 -21.39 42.90 -49.92
CA PHE A 3 -20.47 42.06 -49.15
C PHE A 3 -21.24 41.42 -48.00
N ILE A 4 -21.25 40.08 -47.97
CA ILE A 4 -21.74 39.28 -46.84
C ILE A 4 -20.55 39.09 -45.89
N ILE A 5 -20.63 39.67 -44.70
CA ILE A 5 -19.64 39.46 -43.63
C ILE A 5 -20.01 38.15 -42.92
N PRO A 6 -19.09 37.18 -42.77
CA PRO A 6 -19.41 35.94 -42.08
C PRO A 6 -19.58 36.18 -40.57
N THR A 7 -20.60 35.54 -40.02
CA THR A 7 -20.97 35.54 -38.60
C THR A 7 -19.80 35.16 -37.69
N SER A 8 -19.68 35.87 -36.58
CA SER A 8 -18.64 35.70 -35.56
C SER A 8 -18.48 34.25 -35.12
N VAL A 9 -17.26 33.72 -35.19
CA VAL A 9 -16.90 32.48 -34.50
C VAL A 9 -16.93 32.77 -33.00
N THR A 10 -17.97 32.35 -32.29
CA THR A 10 -18.04 32.45 -30.83
C THR A 10 -16.97 31.54 -30.22
N ASN A 11 -15.84 32.14 -29.83
CA ASN A 11 -14.76 31.46 -29.14
C ASN A 11 -15.22 31.20 -27.68
N ARG A 12 -15.91 30.07 -27.45
CA ARG A 12 -16.34 29.68 -26.10
C ARG A 12 -15.10 29.28 -25.31
N SER A 13 -14.67 30.15 -24.39
CA SER A 13 -13.58 29.86 -23.47
C SER A 13 -13.87 28.54 -22.75
N PHE A 14 -13.02 27.55 -23.03
CA PHE A 14 -13.13 26.21 -22.47
C PHE A 14 -12.94 26.21 -20.94
N TRP A 15 -12.23 27.21 -20.41
CA TRP A 15 -11.85 27.36 -19.02
C TRP A 15 -12.78 28.32 -18.29
N THR A 16 -14.03 27.93 -18.11
CA THR A 16 -14.91 28.64 -17.19
C THR A 16 -14.64 28.17 -15.75
N PRO A 17 -14.79 29.04 -14.73
CA PRO A 17 -14.59 28.66 -13.34
C PRO A 17 -15.40 27.41 -12.93
N ALA A 18 -16.62 27.27 -13.47
CA ALA A 18 -17.46 26.10 -13.25
C ALA A 18 -16.86 24.80 -13.80
N ARG A 19 -16.22 24.85 -14.98
CA ARG A 19 -15.55 23.67 -15.56
C ARG A 19 -14.27 23.31 -14.80
N ILE A 20 -13.53 24.30 -14.31
CA ILE A 20 -12.36 24.08 -13.46
C ILE A 20 -12.79 23.43 -12.13
N ALA A 21 -13.83 23.95 -11.50
CA ALA A 21 -14.39 23.39 -10.26
C ALA A 21 -14.87 21.93 -10.46
N LEU A 22 -15.55 21.65 -11.57
CA LEU A 22 -15.98 20.30 -11.90
C LEU A 22 -14.79 19.34 -12.11
N SER A 23 -13.81 19.75 -12.92
CA SER A 23 -12.61 18.94 -13.19
C SER A 23 -11.81 18.66 -11.92
N THR A 24 -11.67 19.64 -11.02
CA THR A 24 -10.96 19.45 -9.74
C THR A 24 -11.71 18.51 -8.80
N ALA A 25 -13.03 18.60 -8.71
CA ALA A 25 -13.85 17.67 -7.92
C ALA A 25 -13.73 16.22 -8.43
N ILE A 26 -13.74 16.03 -9.76
CA ILE A 26 -13.57 14.71 -10.38
C ILE A 26 -12.17 14.14 -10.08
N LEU A 27 -11.12 14.94 -10.21
CA LEU A 27 -9.75 14.52 -9.89
C LEU A 27 -9.61 14.14 -8.41
N ALA A 28 -10.18 14.92 -7.50
CA ALA A 28 -10.18 14.61 -6.08
C ALA A 28 -10.87 13.27 -5.79
N LEU A 29 -12.01 13.00 -6.43
CA LEU A 29 -12.72 11.72 -6.30
C LEU A 29 -11.86 10.54 -6.78
N PHE A 30 -11.18 10.67 -7.92
CA PHE A 30 -10.28 9.64 -8.43
C PHE A 30 -9.10 9.40 -7.51
N ILE A 31 -8.52 10.45 -6.93
CA ILE A 31 -7.41 10.33 -5.97
C ILE A 31 -7.87 9.61 -4.70
N VAL A 32 -9.02 9.98 -4.13
CA VAL A 32 -9.57 9.32 -2.94
C VAL A 32 -9.85 7.85 -3.22
N CYS A 33 -10.56 7.53 -4.31
CA CYS A 33 -10.87 6.16 -4.67
C CYS A 33 -9.60 5.32 -4.95
N GLY A 34 -8.64 5.90 -5.69
CA GLY A 34 -7.35 5.27 -5.98
C GLY A 34 -6.49 5.04 -4.74
N SER A 35 -6.54 5.94 -3.75
CA SER A 35 -5.80 5.76 -2.50
C SER A 35 -6.29 4.56 -1.68
N CYS A 36 -7.60 4.30 -1.67
CA CYS A 36 -8.20 3.16 -0.97
C CYS A 36 -7.77 1.82 -1.60
N THR A 37 -7.71 1.74 -2.93
CA THR A 37 -7.28 0.52 -3.63
C THR A 37 -5.79 0.26 -3.44
N ILE A 38 -4.96 1.30 -3.51
CA ILE A 38 -3.50 1.18 -3.27
C ILE A 38 -3.23 0.71 -1.83
N ASN A 39 -3.91 1.26 -0.82
CA ASN A 39 -3.72 0.84 0.57
C ASN A 39 -4.09 -0.64 0.78
N SER A 40 -5.16 -1.10 0.14
CA SER A 40 -5.59 -2.50 0.21
C SER A 40 -4.58 -3.46 -0.43
N ILE A 41 -3.99 -3.05 -1.56
CA ILE A 41 -2.95 -3.80 -2.26
C ILE A 41 -1.67 -3.84 -1.39
N ILE A 42 -1.22 -2.71 -0.86
CA ILE A 42 -0.05 -2.67 0.03
C ILE A 42 -0.28 -3.56 1.26
N SER A 43 -1.47 -3.52 1.86
CA SER A 43 -1.81 -4.40 2.98
C SER A 43 -1.81 -5.89 2.62
N LEU A 44 -2.02 -6.26 1.36
CA LEU A 44 -1.96 -7.65 0.92
C LEU A 44 -0.52 -8.11 0.75
N PHE A 45 0.33 -7.28 0.14
CA PHE A 45 1.72 -7.63 -0.18
C PHE A 45 2.70 -7.42 0.98
N MET A 46 2.41 -6.51 1.90
CA MET A 46 3.28 -6.19 3.04
C MET A 46 2.90 -6.94 4.32
N LYS A 47 2.03 -7.96 4.25
CA LYS A 47 1.79 -8.82 5.41
C LYS A 47 3.12 -9.51 5.77
N PRO A 48 3.70 -9.27 6.95
CA PRO A 48 4.88 -10.00 7.38
C PRO A 48 4.54 -11.49 7.36
N ALA A 49 5.47 -12.31 6.86
CA ALA A 49 5.35 -13.74 6.97
C ALA A 49 5.13 -14.08 8.45
N SER A 50 4.05 -14.78 8.76
CA SER A 50 3.78 -15.25 10.11
C SER A 50 4.88 -16.22 10.51
N VAL A 51 5.78 -15.77 11.39
CA VAL A 51 6.81 -16.60 12.00
C VAL A 51 6.17 -17.35 13.16
N PHE A 52 6.25 -18.67 13.13
CA PHE A 52 5.72 -19.53 14.18
C PHE A 52 6.90 -20.22 14.86
N PRO A 53 7.47 -19.61 15.91
CA PRO A 53 8.65 -20.15 16.53
C PRO A 53 8.37 -21.52 17.16
N THR A 54 9.36 -22.40 17.08
CA THR A 54 9.26 -23.76 17.65
C THR A 54 10.24 -23.88 18.82
N SER A 55 9.81 -24.52 19.91
CA SER A 55 10.70 -24.77 21.04
C SER A 55 11.56 -26.01 20.78
N ILE A 56 12.87 -25.92 21.00
CA ILE A 56 13.80 -27.04 20.82
C ILE A 56 13.84 -27.91 22.08
N PRO A 57 13.40 -29.19 22.01
CA PRO A 57 13.22 -30.01 23.19
C PRO A 57 14.52 -30.61 23.76
N TRP A 58 15.64 -30.60 23.03
CA TRP A 58 16.92 -31.15 23.49
C TRP A 58 17.89 -30.10 24.06
N ILE A 59 17.59 -28.80 23.93
CA ILE A 59 18.40 -27.72 24.50
C ILE A 59 17.73 -27.21 25.78
N HIS A 60 18.38 -27.46 26.91
CA HIS A 60 17.83 -27.15 28.24
C HIS A 60 18.57 -26.02 28.96
N ASN A 61 19.58 -25.43 28.33
CA ASN A 61 20.35 -24.35 28.93
C ASN A 61 20.49 -23.15 27.98
N GLU A 62 20.54 -21.97 28.58
CA GLU A 62 20.63 -20.69 27.85
C GLU A 62 21.93 -20.56 27.05
N SER A 63 23.06 -21.04 27.59
CA SER A 63 24.36 -20.93 26.94
C SER A 63 24.43 -21.67 25.61
N GLU A 64 23.88 -22.89 25.56
CA GLU A 64 23.80 -23.74 24.39
C GLU A 64 22.82 -23.17 23.38
N CYS A 65 21.65 -22.68 23.84
CA CYS A 65 20.69 -22.02 22.96
C CYS A 65 21.33 -20.83 22.23
N LYS A 66 22.00 -19.95 22.99
CA LYS A 66 22.71 -18.77 22.45
C LYS A 66 23.88 -19.16 21.56
N HIS A 67 24.58 -20.26 21.85
CA HIS A 67 25.66 -20.77 20.99
C HIS A 67 25.15 -21.20 19.61
N THR A 68 23.89 -21.63 19.53
CA THR A 68 23.24 -21.96 18.25
C THR A 68 22.59 -20.77 17.53
N ASN A 69 22.85 -19.55 18.00
CA ASN A 69 22.27 -18.31 17.46
C ASN A 69 20.73 -18.26 17.53
N ARG A 70 20.16 -18.86 18.57
CA ARG A 70 18.72 -18.90 18.85
C ARG A 70 18.34 -18.08 20.08
N THR A 71 17.05 -17.84 20.26
CA THR A 71 16.55 -17.02 21.36
C THR A 71 16.19 -17.89 22.55
N TRP A 72 16.66 -17.53 23.73
CA TRP A 72 16.23 -18.13 24.99
C TRP A 72 15.14 -17.28 25.64
N GLU A 73 13.95 -17.84 25.83
CA GLU A 73 12.79 -17.17 26.40
C GLU A 73 11.91 -18.17 27.14
N ASP A 74 11.36 -17.80 28.31
CA ASP A 74 10.51 -18.65 29.16
C ASP A 74 11.10 -20.02 29.53
N GLY A 75 12.42 -20.07 29.73
CA GLY A 75 13.13 -21.30 30.09
C GLY A 75 13.20 -22.32 28.95
N LYS A 76 12.97 -21.88 27.70
CA LYS A 76 13.04 -22.70 26.49
C LYS A 76 13.91 -22.01 25.44
N CYS A 77 14.48 -22.83 24.55
CA CYS A 77 15.15 -22.34 23.36
C CYS A 77 14.16 -22.28 22.19
N TRP A 78 14.03 -21.14 21.54
CA TRP A 78 13.09 -20.88 20.46
C TRP A 78 13.82 -20.71 19.12
N ASP A 79 13.35 -21.46 18.12
CA ASP A 79 13.80 -21.37 16.74
C ASP A 79 12.76 -20.59 15.91
N TYR A 80 13.18 -19.43 15.37
CA TYR A 80 12.37 -18.52 14.56
C TYR A 80 12.64 -18.68 13.06
N GLU A 81 13.52 -19.61 12.64
CA GLU A 81 13.86 -19.79 11.23
C GLU A 81 12.73 -20.49 10.44
N HIS A 82 11.74 -21.06 11.14
CA HIS A 82 10.59 -21.73 10.53
C HIS A 82 9.36 -20.80 10.48
N GLY A 83 9.20 -20.10 9.36
CA GLY A 83 7.93 -19.48 8.98
C GLY A 83 7.00 -20.51 8.34
N MET A 84 5.69 -20.43 8.59
CA MET A 84 4.71 -21.14 7.77
C MET A 84 4.54 -20.37 6.45
N THR A 85 5.44 -20.58 5.49
CA THR A 85 5.18 -20.24 4.09
C THR A 85 4.62 -21.49 3.42
N PHE A 86 3.30 -21.57 3.36
CA PHE A 86 2.57 -22.46 2.45
C PHE A 86 1.96 -21.62 1.31
#